data_AF-A0A9P4N4U8-F1
#
_entry.id   AF-A0A9P4N4U8-F1
#
_cell.length_a   1.000
_cell.length_b   1.000
_cell.length_c   1.000
_cell.angle_alpha   90.00
_cell.angle_beta   90.00
_cell.angle_gamma   90.00
#
_symmetry.space_group_name_H-M   'P 1'
#
loop_
_entity.id
_entity.type
_entity.pdbx_description
1 polymer ?
#
loop_
_entity_poly.entity_id
_entity_poly.type
_entity_poly.pdbx_seq_one_letter_code
_entity_poly.pdbx_strand_id
1 'polypeptide(L)'
;DCITPRAGSCAFYADCAEKELKCGSSGYPVRYGQKNCLAFSKNIDFFTPAGRDFVWATMSCLQRFLSPLIRECSETCDSLRTKAFASHPSCYTDSGFCGLGCGDIIVLLAIVNKDLLESGTQIWDTGK
;
A
#
# COMPACT_ATOMS: atom_id res chain seq x y z
N ASP A 1 -1.84 16.42 -7.76
CA ASP A 1 -2.95 16.72 -6.86
C ASP A 1 -3.10 15.55 -5.89
N CYS A 2 -3.08 15.84 -4.59
CA CYS A 2 -3.24 14.85 -3.51
C CYS A 2 -4.67 14.31 -3.38
N ILE A 3 -5.66 15.01 -3.96
CA ILE A 3 -7.09 14.77 -3.74
C ILE A 3 -7.60 13.56 -4.51
N THR A 4 -7.07 13.34 -5.73
CA THR A 4 -7.46 12.22 -6.57
C THR A 4 -6.20 11.49 -7.03
N PRO A 5 -5.74 10.47 -6.29
CA PRO A 5 -4.63 9.65 -6.73
C PRO A 5 -4.92 9.07 -8.11
N ARG A 6 -3.96 9.24 -9.04
CA ARG A 6 -4.11 8.71 -10.39
C ARG A 6 -4.08 7.18 -10.31
N ALA A 7 -5.13 6.53 -10.81
CA ALA A 7 -5.20 5.07 -10.88
C ALA A 7 -3.96 4.51 -11.59
N GLY A 8 -3.39 3.44 -11.04
CA GLY A 8 -2.19 2.79 -11.58
C GLY A 8 -0.89 3.59 -11.44
N SER A 9 -0.86 4.70 -10.71
CA SER A 9 0.36 5.49 -10.50
C SER A 9 0.94 5.28 -9.10
N CYS A 10 2.27 5.24 -9.00
CA CYS A 10 2.98 5.26 -7.72
C CYS A 10 3.42 6.65 -7.26
N ALA A 11 3.19 7.67 -8.10
CA ALA A 11 3.61 9.04 -7.84
C ALA A 11 2.97 9.63 -6.58
N PHE A 12 1.77 9.17 -6.19
CA PHE A 12 1.08 9.59 -4.98
C PHE A 12 1.98 9.54 -3.72
N TYR A 13 2.80 8.50 -3.59
CA TYR A 13 3.60 8.33 -2.39
C TYR A 13 4.72 9.37 -2.26
N ALA A 14 5.46 9.66 -3.33
CA ALA A 14 6.56 10.62 -3.30
C ALA A 14 6.08 12.06 -3.49
N ASP A 15 5.21 12.29 -4.47
CA ASP A 15 4.84 13.64 -4.91
C ASP A 15 3.75 14.27 -4.03
N CYS A 16 3.07 13.45 -3.21
CA CYS A 16 2.06 13.90 -2.27
C CYS A 16 2.39 13.46 -0.83
N ALA A 17 2.27 12.17 -0.51
CA ALA A 17 2.32 11.72 0.88
C ALA A 17 3.64 12.09 1.59
N GLU A 18 4.78 11.85 0.94
CA GLU A 18 6.09 12.21 1.49
C GLU A 18 6.32 13.73 1.49
N LYS A 19 5.85 14.45 0.46
CA LYS A 19 6.00 15.90 0.38
C LYS A 19 5.27 16.63 1.51
N GLU A 20 4.07 16.16 1.87
CA GLU A 20 3.25 16.75 2.92
C GLU A 20 3.74 16.33 4.33
N LEU A 21 4.00 15.03 4.54
CA LEU A 21 4.32 14.51 5.88
C LEU A 21 5.81 14.50 6.23
N LYS A 22 6.70 14.48 5.22
CA LYS A 22 8.17 14.49 5.37
C LYS A 22 8.68 13.43 6.33
N CYS A 23 8.17 12.21 6.21
CA CYS A 23 8.52 11.09 7.09
C CYS A 23 9.91 10.52 6.85
N GLY A 24 10.58 10.93 5.77
CA GLY A 24 11.90 10.48 5.39
C GLY A 24 11.89 9.08 4.78
N SER A 25 13.09 8.61 4.42
CA SER A 25 13.29 7.33 3.72
C SER A 25 12.88 6.08 4.52
N SER A 26 12.69 6.21 5.83
CA SER A 26 12.17 5.14 6.71
C SER A 26 10.66 5.21 6.90
N GLY A 27 10.02 6.31 6.51
CA GLY A 27 8.59 6.53 6.65
C GLY A 27 7.75 5.64 5.73
N TYR A 28 6.51 5.38 6.12
CA TYR A 28 5.58 4.56 5.36
C TYR A 28 5.45 4.96 3.88
N PRO A 29 5.30 6.26 3.53
CA PRO A 29 5.11 6.67 2.13
C PRO A 29 6.15 6.09 1.18
N VAL A 30 7.44 6.29 1.48
CA VAL A 30 8.54 5.86 0.60
C VAL A 30 8.97 4.42 0.89
N ARG A 31 9.23 4.09 2.17
CA ARG A 31 9.81 2.79 2.56
C ARG A 31 8.92 1.62 2.21
N TYR A 32 7.61 1.77 2.39
CA TYR A 32 6.64 0.69 2.20
C TYR A 32 5.74 0.94 1.00
N GLY A 33 5.00 2.06 1.01
CA GLY A 33 3.98 2.37 0.01
C GLY A 33 4.53 2.44 -1.41
N GLN A 34 5.48 3.36 -1.66
CA GLN A 34 6.09 3.55 -2.97
C GLN A 34 6.86 2.31 -3.42
N LYS A 35 7.68 1.74 -2.54
CA LYS A 35 8.47 0.53 -2.80
C LYS A 35 7.58 -0.61 -3.32
N ASN A 36 6.52 -0.95 -2.59
CA ASN A 36 5.61 -2.05 -2.97
C ASN A 36 4.81 -1.69 -4.21
N CYS A 37 4.29 -0.46 -4.31
CA CYS A 37 3.58 0.01 -5.50
C CYS A 37 4.40 -0.20 -6.79
N LEU A 38 5.69 0.19 -6.76
CA LEU A 38 6.60 0.03 -7.89
C LEU A 38 6.91 -1.45 -8.15
N ALA A 39 7.06 -2.26 -7.09
CA ALA A 39 7.30 -3.70 -7.23
C ALA A 39 6.10 -4.41 -7.88
N PHE A 40 4.87 -4.11 -7.48
CA PHE A 40 3.66 -4.62 -8.11
C PHE A 40 3.55 -4.15 -9.57
N SER A 41 3.77 -2.87 -9.84
CA SER A 41 3.73 -2.32 -11.19
C SER A 41 4.74 -3.00 -12.12
N LYS A 42 5.96 -3.25 -11.63
CA LYS A 42 7.03 -3.91 -12.39
C LYS A 42 6.73 -5.38 -12.70
N ASN A 43 5.99 -6.06 -11.83
CA ASN A 43 5.72 -7.49 -11.91
C ASN A 43 4.27 -7.80 -12.34
N ILE A 44 3.54 -6.79 -12.83
CA ILE A 44 2.11 -6.91 -13.14
C ILE A 44 1.81 -7.99 -14.19
N ASP A 45 2.75 -8.24 -15.10
CA ASP A 45 2.59 -9.22 -16.17
C ASP A 45 2.66 -10.68 -15.68
N PHE A 46 3.11 -10.92 -14.44
CA PHE A 46 3.07 -12.25 -13.83
C PHE A 46 1.69 -12.62 -13.27
N PHE A 47 0.78 -11.65 -13.16
CA PHE A 47 -0.60 -11.90 -12.73
C PHE A 47 -1.49 -12.27 -13.91
N THR A 48 -2.53 -13.06 -13.63
CA THR A 48 -3.66 -13.26 -14.55
C THR A 48 -4.41 -11.95 -14.79
N PRO A 49 -5.30 -11.85 -15.79
CA PRO A 49 -6.16 -10.67 -15.94
C PRO A 49 -6.90 -10.28 -14.65
N ALA A 50 -7.49 -11.27 -13.95
CA ALA A 50 -8.16 -11.03 -12.67
C ALA A 50 -7.20 -10.57 -11.56
N GLY A 51 -5.99 -11.13 -11.51
CA GLY A 51 -4.94 -10.70 -10.59
C GLY A 51 -4.49 -9.26 -10.84
N ARG A 52 -4.39 -8.84 -12.11
CA ARG A 52 -4.06 -7.46 -12.48
C ARG A 52 -5.15 -6.48 -12.04
N ASP A 53 -6.42 -6.83 -12.25
CA ASP A 53 -7.55 -6.02 -11.82
C ASP A 53 -7.54 -5.86 -10.29
N PHE A 54 -7.31 -6.95 -9.56
CA PHE A 54 -7.14 -6.93 -8.10
C PHE A 54 -6.01 -5.99 -7.66
N VAL A 55 -4.83 -6.08 -8.28
CA VAL A 55 -3.67 -5.26 -7.93
C VAL A 55 -3.98 -3.78 -8.13
N TRP A 56 -4.51 -3.39 -9.30
CA TRP A 56 -4.82 -2.00 -9.59
C TRP A 56 -5.95 -1.43 -8.73
N ALA A 57 -6.97 -2.23 -8.45
CA ALA A 57 -8.06 -1.86 -7.54
C ALA A 57 -7.52 -1.65 -6.12
N THR A 58 -6.70 -2.57 -5.62
CA THR A 58 -6.09 -2.50 -4.28
C THR A 58 -5.20 -1.26 -4.15
N MET A 59 -4.32 -1.02 -5.11
CA MET A 59 -3.44 0.15 -5.12
C MET A 59 -4.25 1.45 -5.09
N SER A 60 -5.31 1.53 -5.90
CA SER A 60 -6.17 2.70 -5.96
C SER A 60 -6.95 2.90 -4.64
N CYS A 61 -7.44 1.82 -4.03
CA CYS A 61 -8.10 1.85 -2.73
C CYS A 61 -7.18 2.39 -1.63
N LEU A 62 -5.96 1.85 -1.52
CA LEU A 62 -4.98 2.26 -0.51
C LEU A 62 -4.62 3.75 -0.63
N GLN A 63 -4.37 4.24 -1.85
CA GLN A 63 -4.03 5.65 -2.05
C GLN A 63 -5.21 6.58 -1.75
N ARG A 64 -6.44 6.20 -2.14
CA ARG A 64 -7.65 6.97 -1.82
C ARG A 64 -7.91 7.04 -0.32
N PHE A 65 -7.64 5.96 0.41
CA PHE A 65 -7.74 5.93 1.87
C PHE A 65 -6.77 6.93 2.53
N LEU A 66 -5.54 7.04 2.02
CA LEU A 66 -4.53 7.93 2.59
C LEU A 66 -4.74 9.41 2.23
N SER A 67 -5.31 9.68 1.06
CA SER A 67 -5.54 11.05 0.57
C SER A 67 -6.16 12.01 1.60
N PRO A 68 -7.29 11.70 2.28
CA PRO A 68 -7.86 12.59 3.28
C PRO A 68 -6.99 12.73 4.53
N LEU A 69 -6.30 11.67 4.97
CA LEU A 69 -5.44 11.70 6.17
C LEU A 69 -4.27 12.68 6.01
N ILE A 70 -3.68 12.72 4.81
CA ILE A 70 -2.57 13.61 4.51
C ILE A 70 -3.02 15.08 4.46
N ARG A 71 -4.30 15.35 4.13
CA ARG A 71 -4.84 16.72 4.01
C ARG A 71 -5.06 17.42 5.34
N GLU A 72 -5.34 16.69 6.41
CA GLU A 72 -5.75 17.29 7.68
C GLU A 72 -4.59 17.92 8.47
N CYS A 73 -3.34 17.80 7.99
CA CYS A 73 -2.11 18.35 8.59
C CYS A 73 -1.86 17.97 10.07
N SER A 74 -2.70 17.10 10.64
CA SER A 74 -2.65 16.61 12.02
C SER A 74 -2.04 15.21 12.11
N GLU A 75 -1.82 14.57 10.97
CA GLU A 75 -1.31 13.21 10.89
C GLU A 75 0.20 13.17 11.13
N THR A 76 0.64 12.27 12.01
CA THR A 76 2.06 11.97 12.21
C THR A 76 2.48 10.80 11.34
N CYS A 77 3.79 10.60 11.15
CA CYS A 77 4.31 9.47 10.40
C CYS A 77 3.90 8.11 10.99
N ASP A 78 3.88 7.99 12.31
CA ASP A 78 3.52 6.75 13.00
C ASP A 78 2.02 6.47 12.95
N SER A 79 1.21 7.50 13.14
CA SER A 79 -0.25 7.37 13.06
C SER A 79 -0.71 7.11 11.62
N LEU A 80 -0.10 7.76 10.61
CA LEU A 80 -0.35 7.47 9.19
C LEU A 80 -0.04 6.01 8.90
N ARG A 81 1.15 5.57 9.30
CA ARG A 81 1.64 4.21 9.08
C ARG A 81 0.69 3.18 9.66
N THR A 82 0.23 3.39 10.90
CA THR A 82 -0.74 2.52 11.57
C THR A 82 -2.05 2.43 10.78
N LYS A 83 -2.63 3.58 10.41
CA LYS A 83 -3.87 3.64 9.61
C LYS A 83 -3.69 3.02 8.21
N ALA A 84 -2.53 3.22 7.61
CA ALA A 84 -2.20 2.68 6.29
C ALA A 84 -2.13 1.16 6.29
N PHE A 85 -1.50 0.54 7.30
CA PHE A 85 -1.53 -0.91 7.43
C PHE A 85 -2.94 -1.43 7.74
N ALA A 86 -3.69 -0.74 8.60
CA ALA A 86 -5.05 -1.12 8.94
C ALA A 86 -6.04 -1.08 7.76
N SER A 87 -5.76 -0.33 6.68
CA SER A 87 -6.61 -0.30 5.49
C SER A 87 -6.37 -1.44 4.50
N HIS A 88 -5.29 -2.22 4.65
CA HIS A 88 -4.98 -3.31 3.72
C HIS A 88 -6.06 -4.41 3.69
N PRO A 89 -6.54 -4.94 4.83
CA PRO A 89 -7.54 -6.01 4.82
C PRO A 89 -8.79 -5.64 4.03
N SER A 90 -9.38 -4.47 4.30
CA SER A 90 -10.57 -4.01 3.58
C SER A 90 -10.28 -3.75 2.10
N CYS A 91 -9.17 -3.08 1.77
CA CYS A 91 -8.82 -2.87 0.37
C CYS A 91 -8.56 -4.18 -0.40
N TYR A 92 -8.06 -5.22 0.26
CA TYR A 92 -7.85 -6.53 -0.36
C TYR A 92 -9.19 -7.23 -0.59
N THR A 93 -10.06 -7.29 0.43
CA THR A 93 -11.37 -7.94 0.29
C THR A 93 -12.24 -7.24 -0.73
N ASP A 94 -12.29 -5.91 -0.70
CA ASP A 94 -13.13 -5.10 -1.59
C ASP A 94 -12.63 -5.12 -3.04
N SER A 95 -11.33 -5.40 -3.24
CA SER A 95 -10.73 -5.56 -4.57
C SER A 95 -10.83 -7.00 -5.10
N GLY A 96 -11.45 -7.92 -4.35
CA GLY A 96 -11.71 -9.28 -4.82
C GLY A 96 -10.65 -10.31 -4.47
N PHE A 97 -9.85 -10.10 -3.42
CA PHE A 97 -8.82 -11.06 -2.97
C PHE A 97 -9.35 -12.50 -2.84
N CYS A 98 -10.55 -12.67 -2.29
CA CYS A 98 -11.16 -13.99 -2.07
C CYS A 98 -11.48 -14.76 -3.36
N GLY A 99 -11.52 -14.07 -4.51
CA GLY A 99 -11.73 -14.68 -5.82
C GLY A 99 -10.43 -14.97 -6.59
N LEU A 100 -9.26 -14.67 -6.03
CA LEU A 100 -7.99 -14.89 -6.71
C LEU A 100 -7.64 -16.38 -6.82
N GLY A 101 -7.05 -16.74 -7.96
CA GLY A 101 -6.45 -18.06 -8.13
C GLY A 101 -5.15 -18.20 -7.33
N CYS A 102 -4.77 -19.44 -6.99
CA CYS A 102 -3.56 -19.72 -6.22
C CYS A 102 -2.28 -19.13 -6.86
N GLY A 103 -2.21 -19.07 -8.20
CA GLY A 103 -1.08 -18.46 -8.90
C GLY A 103 -0.91 -16.98 -8.59
N ASP A 104 -1.99 -16.19 -8.62
CA ASP A 104 -1.95 -14.76 -8.30
C ASP A 104 -1.57 -14.52 -6.84
N ILE A 105 -2.07 -15.38 -5.92
CA ILE A 105 -1.71 -15.32 -4.49
C ILE A 105 -0.21 -15.58 -4.30
N ILE A 106 0.37 -16.56 -5.00
CA ILE A 106 1.81 -16.84 -4.94
C ILE A 106 2.63 -15.65 -5.42
N VAL A 107 2.25 -15.03 -6.54
CA VAL A 107 2.95 -13.84 -7.06
C VAL A 107 2.84 -12.68 -6.08
N LEU A 108 1.66 -12.44 -5.51
CA LEU A 108 1.42 -11.42 -4.48
C LEU A 108 2.35 -11.63 -3.28
N LEU A 109 2.38 -12.84 -2.73
CA LEU A 109 3.24 -13.17 -1.59
C LEU A 109 4.72 -13.02 -1.94
N ALA A 110 5.15 -13.44 -3.14
CA ALA A 110 6.53 -13.29 -3.59
C ALA A 110 6.99 -11.83 -3.65
N ILE A 111 6.10 -10.90 -4.02
CA ILE A 111 6.39 -9.46 -4.08
C ILE A 111 6.49 -8.86 -2.67
N VAL A 112 5.55 -9.17 -1.77
CA VAL A 112 5.49 -8.52 -0.43
C VAL A 112 6.32 -9.26 0.62
N ASN A 113 6.82 -10.47 0.38
CA ASN A 113 7.41 -11.39 1.39
C ASN A 113 8.34 -10.72 2.41
N LYS A 114 9.33 -9.93 1.95
CA LYS A 114 10.28 -9.28 2.87
C LYS A 114 9.60 -8.24 3.77
N ASP A 115 8.59 -7.56 3.25
CA ASP A 115 7.85 -6.53 3.97
C ASP A 115 6.78 -7.11 4.90
N LEU A 116 6.23 -8.30 4.60
CA LEU A 116 5.36 -9.03 5.53
C LEU A 116 6.10 -9.47 6.80
N LEU A 117 7.37 -9.86 6.67
CA LEU A 117 8.21 -10.25 7.81
C LEU A 117 8.64 -9.02 8.64
N GLU A 118 9.02 -7.91 8.00
CA GLU A 118 9.38 -6.65 8.67
C GLU A 118 8.18 -5.96 9.34
N SER A 119 6.97 -6.06 8.75
CA SER A 119 5.74 -5.52 9.34
C SER A 119 5.18 -6.39 10.47
N GLY A 120 5.34 -7.72 10.38
CA GLY A 120 4.96 -8.67 11.43
C GLY A 120 5.76 -8.51 12.72
N THR A 121 7.04 -8.12 12.66
CA THR A 121 7.86 -7.87 13.86
C THR A 121 7.36 -6.72 14.73
N GLN A 122 6.57 -5.80 14.19
CA GLN A 122 6.04 -4.67 14.97
C GLN A 122 4.64 -4.89 15.52
N ILE A 123 3.94 -5.93 15.07
CA ILE A 123 2.67 -6.36 15.67
C ILE A 123 2.93 -6.97 17.06
N TRP A 124 4.17 -7.42 17.35
CA TRP A 124 4.58 -7.96 18.64
C TRP A 124 5.21 -6.94 19.61
N ASP A 125 5.48 -5.71 19.17
CA ASP A 125 6.09 -4.66 20.02
C ASP A 125 5.07 -3.76 20.73
N THR A 126 3.76 -3.95 20.49
CA THR A 126 2.71 -3.38 21.34
C THR A 126 2.19 -4.44 22.32
N GLY A 127 3.11 -4.98 23.13
CA GLY A 127 2.83 -5.82 24.29
C GLY A 127 3.17 -5.10 25.58
N LYS A 128 2.32 -4.14 25.98
CA LYS A 128 1.99 -3.96 27.40
C LYS A 128 0.72 -4.76 27.68
#